data_AF-A0A2R7J2K8-F1
#
_entry.id   AF-A0A2R7J2K8-F1
#
_cell.length_a   1.000
_cell.length_b   1.000
_cell.length_c   1.000
_cell.angle_alpha   90.00
_cell.angle_beta   90.00
_cell.angle_gamma   90.00
#
_symmetry.space_group_name_H-M   'P 1'
#
loop_
_entity.id
_entity.type
_entity.pdbx_description
1 polymer ?
#
loop_
_entity_poly.entity_id
_entity_poly.type
_entity_poly.pdbx_seq_one_letter_code
_entity_poly.pdbx_strand_id
1 'polypeptide(L)'
;MWGLLFRLPWWAYFALVPLLLIGAGYSYFDYSQEVAAKSEAAHRKPPAAVPIEAIKPSAGTAKVHEVVAIAQVDLARAMEMTETKRGVERHHWTVAALYPATASDAAAAPLGAMVHDGKIDDQMLVGMVIGQGPLGPVMKLDGLLTDDSSTTRAVTKAFDGRVKLPSNPLIIDTFVEGREAGLKPNEGGFYIAIIAAIAALGALGMGLYRRSQRIVAE
;
A
#
# COMPACT_ATOMS: atom_id res chain seq x y z
N MET A 1 -6.09 12.71 26.17
CA MET A 1 -5.78 13.50 24.95
C MET A 1 -6.92 14.45 24.56
N TRP A 2 -8.17 13.99 24.46
CA TRP A 2 -9.33 14.83 24.08
C TRP A 2 -9.54 16.09 24.93
N GLY A 3 -9.34 16.02 26.25
CA GLY A 3 -9.51 17.17 27.15
C GLY A 3 -8.57 18.36 26.88
N LEU A 4 -7.44 18.16 26.19
CA LEU A 4 -6.53 19.24 25.79
C LEU A 4 -7.08 20.05 24.62
N LEU A 5 -7.72 19.41 23.64
CA LEU A 5 -8.33 20.08 22.48
C LEU A 5 -9.51 20.97 22.88
N PHE A 6 -10.25 20.57 23.93
CA PHE A 6 -11.32 21.37 24.52
C PHE A 6 -10.80 22.49 25.44
N ARG A 7 -9.50 22.64 25.66
CA ARG A 7 -8.93 23.73 26.49
C ARG A 7 -8.29 24.85 25.68
N LEU A 8 -8.29 24.73 24.36
CA LEU A 8 -7.70 25.73 23.49
C LEU A 8 -8.50 27.05 23.50
N PRO A 9 -7.81 28.20 23.42
CA PRO A 9 -8.48 29.49 23.31
C PRO A 9 -9.28 29.58 22.00
N TRP A 10 -10.36 30.36 21.99
CA TRP A 10 -11.32 30.38 20.87
C TRP A 10 -10.68 30.67 19.51
N TRP A 11 -9.64 31.50 19.47
CA TRP A 11 -8.90 31.86 18.25
C TRP A 11 -8.09 30.68 17.67
N ALA A 12 -7.67 29.71 18.49
CA ALA A 12 -6.92 28.55 18.02
C ALA A 12 -7.77 27.64 17.13
N TYR A 13 -9.08 27.58 17.35
CA TYR A 13 -9.99 26.84 16.46
C TYR A 13 -10.05 27.48 15.06
N PHE A 14 -10.00 28.81 14.97
CA PHE A 14 -9.94 29.51 13.67
C PHE A 14 -8.62 29.26 12.92
N ALA A 15 -7.53 28.96 13.61
CA ALA A 15 -6.27 28.53 12.99
C ALA A 15 -6.28 27.04 12.60
N LEU A 16 -6.99 26.19 13.36
CA LEU A 16 -7.09 24.75 13.09
C LEU A 16 -7.99 24.43 11.88
N VAL A 17 -9.07 25.19 11.68
CA VAL A 17 -9.99 25.00 10.55
C VAL A 17 -9.27 25.02 9.19
N PRO A 18 -8.48 26.05 8.81
CA PRO A 18 -7.79 26.06 7.53
C PRO A 18 -6.76 24.93 7.42
N LEU A 19 -6.07 24.56 8.50
CA LEU A 19 -5.15 23.42 8.50
C LEU A 19 -5.87 22.10 8.20
N LEU A 20 -7.03 21.88 8.83
CA LEU A 20 -7.84 20.68 8.59
C LEU A 20 -8.42 20.66 7.17
N LEU A 21 -8.86 21.81 6.65
CA LEU A 21 -9.37 21.91 5.28
C LEU A 21 -8.27 21.73 4.23
N ILE A 22 -7.07 22.28 4.45
CA ILE A 22 -5.91 22.04 3.58
C ILE A 22 -5.55 20.55 3.61
N GLY A 23 -5.52 19.93 4.80
CA GLY A 23 -5.28 18.49 4.94
C GLY A 23 -6.33 17.65 4.21
N ALA A 24 -7.61 17.96 4.41
CA ALA A 24 -8.72 17.29 3.73
C ALA A 24 -8.64 17.44 2.21
N GLY A 25 -8.37 18.66 1.72
CA GLY A 25 -8.20 18.96 0.31
C GLY A 25 -7.00 18.23 -0.31
N TYR A 26 -5.87 18.17 0.41
CA TYR A 26 -4.70 17.41 -0.01
C TYR A 26 -4.99 15.90 -0.10
N SER A 27 -5.58 15.31 0.95
CA SER A 27 -5.95 13.88 0.95
C SER A 27 -6.96 13.54 -0.15
N TYR A 28 -7.95 14.42 -0.39
CA TYR A 28 -8.91 14.24 -1.46
C TYR A 28 -8.25 14.33 -2.85
N PHE A 29 -7.37 15.32 -3.04
CA PHE A 29 -6.64 15.49 -4.29
C PHE A 29 -5.73 14.29 -4.58
N ASP A 30 -5.00 13.81 -3.58
CA ASP A 30 -4.14 12.64 -3.69
C ASP A 30 -4.95 11.37 -4.04
N TYR A 31 -6.07 11.14 -3.34
CA TYR A 31 -7.02 10.07 -3.67
C TYR A 31 -7.57 10.18 -5.09
N SER A 32 -7.97 11.39 -5.52
CA SER A 32 -8.51 11.60 -6.86
C SER A 32 -7.49 11.31 -7.96
N GLN A 33 -6.21 11.60 -7.72
CA GLN A 33 -5.14 11.26 -8.65
C GLN A 33 -4.89 9.75 -8.70
N GLU A 34 -4.91 9.07 -7.55
CA GLU A 34 -4.79 7.60 -7.51
C GLU A 34 -5.95 6.94 -8.27
N VAL A 35 -7.18 7.37 -8.02
CA VAL A 35 -8.39 6.89 -8.74
C VAL A 35 -8.23 7.09 -10.25
N ALA A 36 -7.82 8.29 -10.67
CA ALA A 36 -7.63 8.61 -12.08
C ALA A 36 -6.53 7.74 -12.72
N ALA A 37 -5.39 7.58 -12.04
CA ALA A 37 -4.28 6.76 -12.52
C ALA A 37 -4.65 5.27 -12.62
N LYS A 38 -5.38 4.75 -11.63
CA LYS A 38 -5.90 3.37 -11.63
C LYS A 38 -6.93 3.13 -12.73
N SER A 39 -7.86 4.07 -12.91
CA SER A 39 -8.84 4.03 -14.02
C SER A 39 -8.14 4.09 -15.38
N GLU A 40 -7.17 4.97 -15.55
CA GLU A 40 -6.40 5.06 -16.78
C GLU A 40 -5.62 3.77 -17.05
N ALA A 41 -4.97 3.20 -16.03
CA ALA A 41 -4.31 1.91 -16.12
C ALA A 41 -5.30 0.82 -16.56
N ALA A 42 -6.49 0.75 -15.95
CA ALA A 42 -7.50 -0.26 -16.28
C ALA A 42 -7.90 -0.25 -17.77
N HIS A 43 -7.95 0.92 -18.40
CA HIS A 43 -8.27 1.05 -19.83
C HIS A 43 -7.09 0.79 -20.78
N ARG A 44 -5.86 0.80 -20.29
CA ARG A 44 -4.66 0.46 -21.07
C ARG A 44 -4.50 -1.05 -21.16
N LYS A 45 -3.75 -1.50 -22.18
CA LYS A 45 -3.32 -2.91 -22.26
C LYS A 45 -2.37 -3.22 -21.10
N PRO A 46 -2.42 -4.44 -20.52
CA PRO A 46 -1.45 -4.86 -19.53
C PRO A 46 -0.02 -4.71 -20.05
N PRO A 47 0.96 -4.39 -19.19
CA PRO A 47 2.37 -4.40 -19.55
C PRO A 47 2.80 -5.76 -20.13
N ALA A 48 3.82 -5.75 -20.99
CA ALA A 48 4.43 -6.99 -21.43
C ALA A 48 5.12 -7.69 -20.26
N ALA A 49 5.07 -9.03 -20.25
CA ALA A 49 5.80 -9.82 -19.27
C ALA A 49 7.32 -9.64 -19.46
N VAL A 50 8.02 -9.27 -18.39
CA VAL A 50 9.46 -9.06 -18.41
C VAL A 50 10.14 -9.80 -17.26
N PRO A 51 11.38 -10.27 -17.42
CA PRO A 51 12.17 -10.80 -16.31
C PRO A 51 12.30 -9.76 -15.18
N ILE A 52 12.24 -10.19 -13.92
CA ILE A 52 12.30 -9.30 -12.74
C ILE A 52 13.57 -8.45 -12.70
N GLU A 53 14.67 -8.94 -13.27
CA GLU A 53 15.96 -8.26 -13.39
C GLU A 53 15.89 -7.02 -14.30
N ALA A 54 14.93 -7.01 -15.24
CA ALA A 54 14.69 -5.86 -16.12
C ALA A 54 13.81 -4.79 -15.46
N ILE A 55 13.15 -5.11 -14.35
CA ILE A 55 12.30 -4.18 -13.62
C ILE A 55 13.18 -3.27 -12.79
N LYS A 56 13.07 -1.96 -13.05
CA LYS A 56 13.71 -0.96 -12.21
C LYS A 56 12.78 -0.63 -11.04
N PRO A 57 13.31 -0.53 -9.80
CA PRO A 57 12.56 0.05 -8.71
C PRO A 57 12.01 1.40 -9.15
N SER A 58 10.71 1.60 -8.95
CA SER A 58 10.07 2.87 -9.27
C SER A 58 10.83 4.01 -8.59
N ALA A 59 11.22 5.02 -9.38
CA ALA A 59 11.68 6.30 -8.85
C ALA A 59 10.46 7.20 -8.51
N GLY A 60 9.48 6.66 -7.77
CA GLY A 60 8.44 7.39 -7.04
C GLY A 60 7.58 8.41 -7.79
N THR A 61 7.52 8.38 -9.13
CA THR A 61 6.79 9.41 -9.90
C THR A 61 5.42 8.99 -10.40
N ALA A 62 5.17 7.70 -10.64
CA ALA A 62 3.83 7.26 -11.05
C ALA A 62 3.02 6.79 -9.83
N LYS A 63 1.75 7.17 -9.79
CA LYS A 63 0.82 6.72 -8.73
C LYS A 63 0.48 5.24 -8.82
N VAL A 64 0.64 4.64 -10.00
CA VAL A 64 0.37 3.23 -10.27
C VAL A 64 1.52 2.70 -11.12
N HIS A 65 2.20 1.68 -10.60
CA HIS A 65 3.28 0.97 -11.28
C HIS A 65 2.87 -0.48 -11.53
N GLU A 66 2.01 -0.67 -12.54
CA GLU A 66 1.63 -2.01 -12.99
C GLU A 66 2.84 -2.74 -13.58
N VAL A 67 3.03 -3.99 -13.17
CA VAL A 67 4.10 -4.86 -13.67
C VAL A 67 3.58 -6.26 -13.95
N VAL A 68 4.22 -6.89 -14.92
CA VAL A 68 4.08 -8.32 -15.21
C VAL A 68 5.48 -8.91 -15.14
N ALA A 69 5.86 -9.41 -13.96
CA ALA A 69 7.20 -9.89 -13.70
C ALA A 69 7.30 -11.40 -13.91
N ILE A 70 8.41 -11.84 -14.50
CA ILE A 70 8.80 -13.25 -14.53
C ILE A 70 9.93 -13.43 -13.53
N ALA A 71 9.71 -14.25 -12.50
CA ALA A 71 10.66 -14.48 -11.43
C ALA A 71 10.59 -15.93 -10.92
N GLN A 72 11.68 -16.43 -10.34
CA GLN A 72 11.62 -17.62 -9.49
C GLN A 72 11.12 -17.23 -8.11
N VAL A 73 10.16 -17.97 -7.58
CA VAL A 73 9.55 -17.71 -6.27
C VAL A 73 9.92 -18.82 -5.30
N ASP A 74 10.55 -18.47 -4.18
CA ASP A 74 10.84 -19.43 -3.11
C ASP A 74 9.60 -19.63 -2.22
N LEU A 75 8.68 -20.47 -2.69
CA LEU A 75 7.49 -20.85 -1.95
C LEU A 75 7.80 -21.75 -0.74
N ALA A 76 8.95 -22.45 -0.73
CA ALA A 76 9.36 -23.28 0.40
C ALA A 76 9.70 -22.44 1.64
N ARG A 77 10.06 -21.16 1.44
CA ARG A 77 10.29 -20.17 2.50
C ARG A 77 9.25 -19.06 2.52
N ALA A 78 8.08 -19.28 1.92
CA ALA A 78 6.97 -18.35 2.02
C ALA A 78 6.54 -18.17 3.49
N MET A 79 6.07 -16.98 3.81
CA MET A 79 5.64 -16.61 5.16
C MET A 79 4.25 -16.02 5.11
N GLU A 80 3.45 -16.38 6.11
CA GLU A 80 2.19 -15.69 6.38
C GLU A 80 2.46 -14.52 7.34
N MET A 81 1.98 -13.35 6.98
CA MET A 81 2.02 -12.13 7.78
C MET A 81 0.60 -11.73 8.13
N THR A 82 0.37 -11.42 9.40
CA THR A 82 -0.92 -10.89 9.86
C THR A 82 -0.73 -9.52 10.46
N GLU A 83 -1.46 -8.52 9.96
CA GLU A 83 -1.58 -7.23 10.65
C GLU A 83 -2.75 -7.29 11.63
N THR A 84 -2.43 -7.22 12.92
CA THR A 84 -3.44 -7.07 13.98
C THR A 84 -3.56 -5.63 14.45
N LYS A 85 -4.77 -5.09 14.47
CA LYS A 85 -5.09 -3.78 15.05
C LYS A 85 -6.09 -3.92 16.18
N ARG A 86 -5.68 -3.57 17.40
CA ARG A 86 -6.48 -3.72 18.63
C ARG A 86 -6.94 -5.17 18.88
N GLY A 87 -6.07 -6.14 18.62
CA GLY A 87 -6.36 -7.57 18.82
C GLY A 87 -7.26 -8.18 17.74
N VAL A 88 -7.65 -7.43 16.71
CA VAL A 88 -8.41 -7.92 15.56
C VAL A 88 -7.48 -8.00 14.36
N GLU A 89 -7.44 -9.16 13.72
CA GLU A 89 -6.79 -9.38 12.42
C GLU A 89 -7.45 -8.48 11.36
N ARG A 90 -6.63 -7.68 10.68
CA ARG A 90 -7.06 -6.73 9.65
C ARG A 90 -6.67 -7.17 8.27
N HIS A 91 -5.46 -7.71 8.15
CA HIS A 91 -4.90 -8.16 6.90
C HIS A 91 -4.10 -9.43 7.15
N HIS A 92 -4.18 -10.34 6.19
CA HIS A 92 -3.42 -11.57 6.13
C HIS A 92 -2.72 -11.58 4.78
N TRP A 93 -1.41 -11.71 4.75
CA TRP A 93 -0.65 -11.74 3.49
C TRP A 93 0.25 -12.95 3.45
N THR A 94 0.41 -13.53 2.28
CA THR A 94 1.50 -14.46 1.99
C THR A 94 2.63 -13.70 1.30
N VAL A 95 3.85 -13.80 1.84
CA VAL A 95 5.05 -13.18 1.26
C VAL A 95 6.09 -14.22 0.91
N ALA A 96 6.69 -14.10 -0.28
CA ALA A 96 7.73 -15.02 -0.75
C ALA A 96 8.85 -14.26 -1.43
N ALA A 97 10.09 -14.71 -1.25
CA ALA A 97 11.26 -14.08 -1.85
C ALA A 97 11.27 -14.31 -3.36
N LEU A 98 11.63 -13.25 -4.11
CA LEU A 98 11.74 -13.27 -5.56
C LEU A 98 13.20 -13.31 -6.00
N TYR A 99 13.49 -14.22 -6.90
CA TYR A 99 14.81 -14.45 -7.46
C TYR A 99 14.81 -14.23 -8.98
N PRO A 100 16.00 -13.98 -9.56
CA PRO A 100 16.17 -13.98 -11.00
C PRO A 100 15.52 -15.21 -11.65
N ALA A 101 14.83 -15.01 -12.78
CA ALA A 101 14.23 -16.13 -13.52
C ALA A 101 15.31 -17.13 -13.97
N THR A 102 16.53 -16.64 -14.22
CA THR A 102 17.70 -17.42 -14.63
C THR A 102 18.56 -17.90 -13.46
N ALA A 103 18.11 -17.76 -12.21
CA ALA A 103 18.88 -18.22 -11.05
C ALA A 103 19.13 -19.74 -11.14
N SER A 104 20.40 -20.14 -11.01
CA SER A 104 20.84 -21.53 -11.18
C SER A 104 21.09 -22.26 -9.86
N ASP A 105 21.21 -21.54 -8.74
CA ASP A 105 21.55 -22.11 -7.44
C ASP A 105 21.02 -21.28 -6.27
N ALA A 106 21.20 -21.83 -5.06
CA ALA A 106 20.81 -21.22 -3.80
C ALA A 106 21.66 -20.02 -3.35
N ALA A 107 22.76 -19.71 -4.06
CA ALA A 107 23.61 -18.56 -3.78
C ALA A 107 23.13 -17.29 -4.49
N ALA A 108 22.20 -17.40 -5.44
CA ALA A 108 21.58 -16.25 -6.07
C ALA A 108 20.97 -15.30 -5.04
N ALA A 109 21.22 -14.00 -5.19
CA ALA A 109 20.63 -12.99 -4.32
C ALA A 109 19.16 -12.77 -4.70
N PRO A 110 18.25 -12.65 -3.71
CA PRO A 110 16.88 -12.23 -3.99
C PRO A 110 16.87 -10.78 -4.50
N LEU A 111 15.94 -10.48 -5.39
CA LEU A 111 15.72 -9.14 -5.94
C LEU A 111 14.57 -8.40 -5.27
N GLY A 112 13.71 -9.13 -4.57
CA GLY A 112 12.50 -8.58 -4.01
C GLY A 112 11.64 -9.61 -3.29
N ALA A 113 10.37 -9.27 -3.14
CA ALA A 113 9.38 -10.16 -2.56
C ALA A 113 8.04 -10.01 -3.29
N MET A 114 7.32 -11.11 -3.43
CA MET A 114 5.91 -11.07 -3.77
C MET A 114 5.12 -10.88 -2.48
N VAL A 115 4.05 -10.12 -2.56
CA VAL A 115 3.02 -10.00 -1.53
C VAL A 115 1.72 -10.45 -2.17
N HIS A 116 1.01 -11.32 -1.48
CA HIS A 116 -0.27 -11.85 -1.91
C HIS A 116 -1.27 -11.67 -0.78
N ASP A 117 -2.42 -11.06 -1.04
CA ASP A 117 -3.46 -10.89 -0.04
C ASP A 117 -4.19 -12.21 0.21
N GLY A 118 -4.22 -12.63 1.47
CA GLY A 118 -4.76 -13.90 1.92
C GLY A 118 -3.85 -15.11 1.69
N LYS A 119 -4.50 -16.28 1.68
CA LYS A 119 -3.87 -17.57 1.39
C LYS A 119 -3.86 -17.80 -0.11
N ILE A 120 -2.73 -18.26 -0.62
CA ILE A 120 -2.61 -18.60 -2.03
C ILE A 120 -3.33 -19.93 -2.29
N ASP A 121 -4.35 -19.90 -3.17
CA ASP A 121 -5.02 -21.10 -3.65
C ASP A 121 -4.12 -21.87 -4.63
N ASP A 122 -4.13 -23.20 -4.52
CA ASP A 122 -3.32 -24.09 -5.36
C ASP A 122 -3.68 -23.91 -6.85
N GLN A 123 -4.95 -23.70 -7.18
CA GLN A 123 -5.38 -23.49 -8.57
C GLN A 123 -4.85 -22.17 -9.12
N MET A 124 -4.84 -21.13 -8.29
CA MET A 124 -4.28 -19.83 -8.66
C MET A 124 -2.77 -19.92 -8.90
N LEU A 125 -2.03 -20.62 -8.03
CA LEU A 125 -0.60 -20.87 -8.20
C LEU A 125 -0.33 -21.52 -9.57
N VAL A 126 -1.05 -22.60 -9.90
CA VAL A 126 -0.82 -23.33 -11.16
C VAL A 126 -0.99 -22.44 -12.39
N GLY A 127 -1.96 -21.51 -12.38
CA GLY A 127 -2.16 -20.57 -13.48
C GLY A 127 -1.03 -19.56 -13.67
N MET A 128 -0.24 -19.32 -12.61
CA MET A 128 0.89 -18.39 -12.62
C MET A 128 2.22 -19.07 -12.97
N VAL A 129 2.33 -20.38 -12.79
CA VAL A 129 3.57 -21.12 -13.08
C VAL A 129 3.79 -21.24 -14.58
N ILE A 130 4.94 -20.77 -15.06
CA ILE A 130 5.36 -20.88 -16.46
C ILE A 130 6.56 -21.83 -16.64
N GLY A 131 7.17 -22.27 -15.54
CA GLY A 131 8.30 -23.19 -15.56
C GLY A 131 8.75 -23.57 -14.15
N GLN A 132 9.79 -24.40 -14.07
CA GLN A 132 10.39 -24.82 -12.81
C GLN A 132 11.87 -24.43 -12.78
N GLY A 133 12.31 -23.82 -11.70
CA GLY A 133 13.70 -23.49 -11.43
C GLY A 133 14.26 -24.22 -10.20
N PRO A 134 15.57 -24.08 -9.95
CA PRO A 134 16.24 -24.70 -8.80
C PRO A 134 15.83 -24.12 -7.45
N LEU A 135 15.34 -22.87 -7.40
CA LEU A 135 14.90 -22.22 -6.17
C LEU A 135 13.40 -22.37 -5.91
N GLY A 136 12.64 -22.72 -6.95
CA GLY A 136 11.18 -22.78 -6.90
C GLY A 136 10.56 -22.64 -8.29
N PRO A 137 9.22 -22.57 -8.37
CA PRO A 137 8.56 -22.33 -9.65
C PRO A 137 8.96 -20.98 -10.23
N VAL A 138 9.09 -20.94 -11.56
CA VAL A 138 9.16 -19.71 -12.33
C VAL A 138 7.72 -19.26 -12.56
N MET A 139 7.36 -18.11 -12.01
CA MET A 139 6.00 -17.59 -12.04
C MET A 139 5.92 -16.29 -12.85
N LYS A 140 4.79 -16.13 -13.56
CA LYS A 140 4.34 -14.86 -14.12
C LYS A 140 3.50 -14.15 -13.06
N LEU A 141 4.05 -13.09 -12.49
CA LEU A 141 3.45 -12.29 -11.42
C LEU A 141 2.84 -11.03 -12.03
N ASP A 142 1.51 -11.01 -12.10
CA ASP A 142 0.75 -9.81 -12.47
C ASP A 142 0.44 -9.01 -11.19
N GLY A 143 0.77 -7.73 -11.14
CA GLY A 143 0.57 -6.94 -9.92
C GLY A 143 1.01 -5.48 -10.00
N LEU A 144 1.12 -4.86 -8.83
CA LEU A 144 1.63 -3.50 -8.64
C LEU A 144 2.98 -3.54 -7.94
N LEU A 145 3.94 -2.75 -8.42
CA LEU A 145 5.08 -2.41 -7.57
C LEU A 145 4.61 -1.49 -6.47
N THR A 146 4.79 -1.92 -5.22
CA THR A 146 4.54 -1.06 -4.06
C THR A 146 5.82 -0.38 -3.62
N ASP A 147 5.76 0.94 -3.53
CA ASP A 147 6.77 1.79 -2.91
C ASP A 147 6.32 2.27 -1.52
N ASP A 148 5.21 1.71 -1.00
CA ASP A 148 4.75 2.08 0.34
C ASP A 148 5.82 1.69 1.37
N SER A 149 6.37 2.72 2.00
CA SER A 149 7.32 2.58 3.09
C SER A 149 6.80 1.69 4.21
N SER A 150 5.49 1.61 4.44
CA SER A 150 4.90 0.78 5.50
C SER A 150 4.96 -0.71 5.15
N THR A 151 4.44 -1.11 3.99
CA THR A 151 4.51 -2.49 3.48
C THR A 151 5.95 -2.92 3.28
N THR A 152 6.79 -2.10 2.65
CA THR A 152 8.20 -2.41 2.41
C THR A 152 8.95 -2.65 3.72
N ARG A 153 8.71 -1.83 4.75
CA ARG A 153 9.31 -2.06 6.09
C ARG A 153 8.77 -3.32 6.74
N ALA A 154 7.48 -3.61 6.64
CA ALA A 154 6.88 -4.81 7.22
C ALA A 154 7.47 -6.07 6.57
N VAL A 155 7.54 -6.11 5.24
CA VAL A 155 8.11 -7.22 4.48
C VAL A 155 9.60 -7.37 4.79
N THR A 156 10.38 -6.30 4.73
CA THR A 156 11.82 -6.34 5.04
C THR A 156 12.07 -6.85 6.46
N LYS A 157 11.25 -6.43 7.42
CA LYS A 157 11.33 -6.92 8.81
C LYS A 157 10.93 -8.38 8.94
N ALA A 158 9.94 -8.86 8.18
CA ALA A 158 9.52 -10.26 8.18
C ALA A 158 10.63 -11.19 7.65
N PHE A 159 11.42 -10.72 6.69
CA PHE A 159 12.54 -11.47 6.12
C PHE A 159 13.85 -11.36 6.93
N ASP A 160 13.91 -10.48 7.93
CA ASP A 160 15.11 -10.27 8.74
C ASP A 160 15.58 -11.58 9.40
N GLY A 161 16.85 -11.92 9.21
CA GLY A 161 17.46 -13.17 9.68
C GLY A 161 17.11 -14.45 8.89
N ARG A 162 16.25 -14.39 7.86
CA ARG A 162 15.89 -15.55 7.02
C ARG A 162 16.45 -15.46 5.61
N VAL A 163 16.15 -14.34 4.94
CA VAL A 163 16.59 -14.06 3.57
C VAL A 163 16.98 -12.60 3.51
N LYS A 164 18.22 -12.32 3.11
CA LYS A 164 18.71 -10.95 3.02
C LYS A 164 18.21 -10.30 1.73
N LEU A 165 17.11 -9.56 1.83
CA LEU A 165 16.62 -8.72 0.75
C LEU A 165 17.62 -7.58 0.45
N PRO A 166 17.64 -7.06 -0.80
CA PRO A 166 18.46 -5.90 -1.15
C PRO A 166 17.95 -4.65 -0.43
N SER A 167 18.76 -3.58 -0.41
CA SER A 167 18.41 -2.32 0.28
C SER A 167 17.18 -1.62 -0.30
N ASN A 168 16.87 -1.89 -1.57
CA ASN A 168 15.69 -1.40 -2.26
C ASN A 168 14.99 -2.59 -2.95
N PRO A 169 14.26 -3.43 -2.20
CA PRO A 169 13.64 -4.63 -2.74
C PRO A 169 12.47 -4.29 -3.65
N LEU A 170 12.33 -5.04 -4.74
CA LEU A 170 11.14 -5.00 -5.58
C LEU A 170 9.99 -5.71 -4.85
N ILE A 171 9.04 -4.96 -4.32
CA ILE A 171 7.86 -5.54 -3.69
C ILE A 171 6.72 -5.54 -4.71
N ILE A 172 6.29 -6.73 -5.12
CA ILE A 172 5.20 -6.92 -6.09
C ILE A 172 3.96 -7.35 -5.32
N ASP A 173 2.97 -6.47 -5.26
CA ASP A 173 1.63 -6.76 -4.73
C ASP A 173 0.80 -7.43 -5.83
N THR A 174 0.59 -8.74 -5.70
CA THR A 174 0.02 -9.59 -6.75
C THR A 174 -1.51 -9.45 -6.84
N PHE A 175 -2.04 -9.48 -8.06
CA PHE A 175 -3.49 -9.43 -8.28
C PHE A 175 -4.15 -10.77 -7.94
N VAL A 176 -4.94 -10.81 -6.86
CA VAL A 176 -5.66 -12.01 -6.41
C VAL A 176 -6.87 -12.31 -7.31
N GLU A 177 -7.76 -11.34 -7.47
CA GLU A 177 -9.01 -11.48 -8.24
C GLU A 177 -8.86 -10.99 -9.69
N GLY A 178 -7.62 -10.91 -10.17
CA GLY A 178 -7.28 -10.37 -11.47
C GLY A 178 -7.12 -8.86 -11.51
N ARG A 179 -6.73 -8.38 -12.70
CA ARG A 179 -6.30 -7.00 -12.94
C ARG A 179 -7.38 -5.95 -12.62
N GLU A 180 -8.63 -6.22 -12.97
CA GLU A 180 -9.72 -5.26 -12.76
C GLU A 180 -9.96 -4.98 -11.27
N ALA A 181 -9.91 -6.03 -10.45
CA ALA A 181 -10.03 -5.92 -9.00
C ALA A 181 -8.82 -5.22 -8.37
N GLY A 182 -7.60 -5.59 -8.80
CA GLY A 182 -6.37 -4.98 -8.29
C GLY A 182 -6.18 -3.51 -8.67
N LEU A 183 -6.78 -3.07 -9.77
CA LEU A 183 -6.82 -1.66 -10.18
C LEU A 183 -8.04 -0.92 -9.63
N LYS A 184 -8.86 -1.53 -8.77
CA LYS A 184 -9.97 -0.81 -8.13
C LYS A 184 -9.41 0.23 -7.13
N PRO A 185 -9.94 1.47 -7.11
CA PRO A 185 -9.53 2.46 -6.13
C PRO A 185 -9.90 2.04 -4.70
N ASN A 186 -9.04 2.35 -3.73
CA ASN A 186 -9.32 2.10 -2.32
C ASN A 186 -10.06 3.30 -1.72
N GLU A 187 -11.27 3.10 -1.20
CA GLU A 187 -12.11 4.18 -0.65
C GLU A 187 -11.51 4.88 0.58
N GLY A 188 -10.44 4.34 1.20
CA GLY A 188 -9.85 4.87 2.42
C GLY A 188 -9.50 6.37 2.38
N GLY A 189 -8.96 6.86 1.25
CA GLY A 189 -8.60 8.27 1.08
C GLY A 189 -9.80 9.22 1.14
N PHE A 190 -10.94 8.78 0.60
CA PHE A 190 -12.19 9.54 0.63
C PHE A 190 -12.73 9.69 2.06
N TYR A 191 -12.73 8.61 2.85
CA TYR A 191 -13.18 8.67 4.25
C TYR A 191 -12.30 9.59 5.11
N ILE A 192 -10.99 9.61 4.89
CA ILE A 192 -10.08 10.51 5.61
C ILE A 192 -10.42 11.98 5.32
N ALA A 193 -10.67 12.32 4.04
CA ALA A 193 -11.06 13.67 3.66
C ALA A 193 -12.39 14.09 4.32
N ILE A 194 -13.38 13.19 4.36
CA ILE A 194 -14.67 13.43 5.04
C ILE A 194 -14.46 13.65 6.54
N ILE A 195 -13.71 12.79 7.22
CA ILE A 195 -13.47 12.90 8.66
C ILE A 195 -12.77 14.23 8.99
N ALA A 196 -11.80 14.64 8.18
CA ALA A 196 -11.12 15.91 8.34
C ALA A 196 -12.06 17.12 8.14
N ALA A 197 -12.95 17.06 7.15
CA ALA A 197 -13.96 18.09 6.91
C ALA A 197 -14.96 18.20 8.09
N ILE A 198 -15.44 17.07 8.62
CA ILE A 198 -16.32 17.03 9.80
C ILE A 198 -15.60 17.62 11.01
N ALA A 199 -14.32 17.26 11.23
CA ALA A 199 -13.52 17.82 12.31
C ALA A 199 -13.36 19.35 12.19
N ALA A 200 -13.19 19.88 10.97
CA ALA A 200 -13.11 21.31 10.73
C ALA A 200 -14.42 22.04 11.09
N LEU A 201 -15.57 21.48 10.69
CA LEU A 201 -16.88 22.03 11.05
C LEU A 201 -17.10 22.02 12.58
N GLY A 202 -16.71 20.93 13.25
CA GLY A 202 -16.76 20.82 14.70
C GLY A 202 -15.89 21.87 15.41
N ALA A 203 -14.66 22.08 14.93
CA ALA A 203 -13.76 23.11 15.45
C ALA A 203 -14.34 24.52 15.27
N LEU A 204 -14.91 24.82 14.09
CA LEU A 204 -15.55 26.10 13.81
C LEU A 204 -16.73 26.37 14.75
N GLY A 205 -17.64 25.40 14.89
CA GLY A 205 -18.81 25.50 15.78
C GLY A 205 -18.39 25.74 17.24
N MET A 206 -17.36 25.04 17.71
CA MET A 206 -16.83 25.23 19.06
C MET A 206 -16.16 26.60 19.26
N GLY A 207 -15.41 27.09 18.27
CA GLY A 207 -14.83 28.43 18.28
C GLY A 207 -15.89 29.51 18.37
N LEU A 208 -16.96 29.41 17.59
CA LEU A 208 -18.11 30.32 17.61
C LEU A 208 -18.85 30.28 18.95
N TYR A 209 -19.14 29.10 19.47
CA TYR A 209 -19.79 28.93 20.78
C TYR A 209 -18.98 29.59 21.91
N ARG A 210 -17.67 29.33 21.97
CA ARG A 210 -16.79 29.93 22.98
C ARG A 210 -16.68 31.44 22.87
N ARG A 211 -16.63 31.97 21.65
CA ARG A 211 -16.66 33.41 21.42
C ARG A 211 -17.96 34.02 21.94
N SER A 212 -19.10 33.38 21.68
CA SER A 212 -20.41 33.86 22.15
C SER A 212 -20.51 33.89 23.68
N GLN A 213 -20.03 32.85 24.37
CA GLN A 213 -20.04 32.82 25.84
C GLN A 213 -19.19 33.93 26.45
N ARG A 214 -18.08 34.30 25.81
CA ARG A 214 -17.24 35.40 26.27
C ARG A 214 -17.93 36.75 26.11
N ILE A 215 -18.62 36.99 24.99
CA ILE A 215 -19.38 38.22 24.76
C ILE A 215 -20.51 38.40 25.78
N VAL A 216 -21.15 37.31 26.23
CA VAL A 216 -22.21 37.36 27.25
C VAL A 216 -21.67 37.61 28.66
N ALA A 217 -20.39 37.33 28.91
CA ALA A 217 -19.76 37.49 30.21
C ALA A 217 -19.09 38.87 30.41
N GLU A 218 -18.96 39.64 29.33
CA GLU A 218 -18.44 41.02 29.30
C GLU A 218 -19.60 42.03 29.33
#